data_AF-A0A1H9JNL6-F1
#
_entry.id   AF-A0A1H9JNL6-F1
#
_cell.length_a   1.000
_cell.length_b   1.000
_cell.length_c   1.000
_cell.angle_alpha   90.00
_cell.angle_beta   90.00
_cell.angle_gamma   90.00
#
_symmetry.space_group_name_H-M   'P 1'
#
loop_
_entity.id
_entity.type
_entity.pdbx_description
1 polymer ?
#
loop_
_entity_poly.entity_id
_entity_poly.type
_entity_poly.pdbx_seq_one_letter_code
_entity_poly.pdbx_strand_id
1 'polypeptide(L)'
;MSSKQYVAVTYDVCKVENLFEDMNHYQLEPSINMDEQVNQYAKQDIAPVVRVYEKRNANQTSNLYKEYHFKEYDCSCSSEI
;
A
#
# COMPACT_ATOMS: atom_id res chain seq x y z
N MET A 1 -10.87 4.92 -24.84
CA MET A 1 -9.97 3.91 -24.24
C MET A 1 -10.12 4.01 -22.74
N SER A 2 -10.58 2.95 -22.06
CA SER A 2 -10.63 2.94 -20.60
C SER A 2 -9.20 2.73 -20.07
N SER A 3 -8.54 3.82 -19.68
CA SER A 3 -7.23 3.76 -19.05
C SER A 3 -7.38 3.08 -17.69
N LYS A 4 -6.75 1.92 -17.51
CA LYS A 4 -6.67 1.29 -16.19
C LYS A 4 -5.88 2.21 -15.27
N GLN A 5 -6.49 2.63 -14.17
CA GLN A 5 -5.82 3.44 -13.16
C GLN A 5 -5.49 2.55 -11.97
N TYR A 6 -4.29 2.71 -11.42
CA TYR A 6 -3.87 2.02 -10.22
C TYR A 6 -3.65 3.01 -9.09
N VAL A 7 -4.05 2.62 -7.89
CA VAL A 7 -3.83 3.38 -6.67
C VAL A 7 -3.10 2.48 -5.69
N ALA A 8 -1.96 2.94 -5.19
CA ALA A 8 -1.27 2.33 -4.07
C ALA A 8 -1.80 2.93 -2.76
N VAL A 9 -2.02 2.09 -1.77
CA VAL A 9 -2.44 2.48 -0.43
C VAL A 9 -1.46 1.89 0.56
N THR A 10 -0.88 2.75 1.39
CA THR A 10 0.04 2.37 2.45
C THR A 10 -0.74 2.05 3.72
N TYR A 11 -0.31 1.02 4.44
CA TYR A 11 -0.96 0.58 5.67
C TYR A 11 0.04 0.51 6.80
N ASP A 12 -0.36 1.03 7.96
CA ASP A 12 0.28 0.70 9.23
C ASP A 12 -0.28 -0.63 9.74
N VAL A 13 0.62 -1.49 10.20
CA VAL A 13 0.28 -2.84 10.65
C VAL A 13 1.02 -3.14 11.94
N CYS A 14 0.25 -3.23 13.03
CA CYS A 14 0.75 -3.67 14.33
C CYS A 14 0.00 -4.92 14.77
N LYS A 15 0.69 -6.06 14.79
CA LYS A 15 0.08 -7.33 15.22
C LYS A 15 -0.28 -7.36 16.70
N VAL A 16 0.48 -6.66 17.54
CA VAL A 16 0.29 -6.62 19.00
C VAL A 16 -1.01 -5.90 19.33
N GLU A 17 -1.24 -4.76 18.70
CA GLU A 17 -2.45 -3.95 18.91
C GLU A 17 -3.61 -4.38 18.00
N ASN A 18 -3.42 -5.42 17.18
CA ASN A 18 -4.36 -5.86 16.15
C ASN A 18 -4.77 -4.69 15.21
N LEU A 19 -3.81 -3.84 14.86
CA LEU A 19 -3.97 -2.66 14.02
C LEU A 19 -3.68 -3.02 12.56
N PHE A 20 -4.58 -2.60 11.67
CA PHE A 20 -4.39 -2.60 10.22
C PHE A 20 -5.08 -1.35 9.68
N GLU A 21 -4.35 -0.25 9.60
CA GLU A 21 -4.91 1.07 9.34
C GLU A 21 -4.41 1.63 8.00
N ASP A 22 -5.34 2.19 7.23
CA ASP A 22 -5.05 2.89 5.98
C ASP A 22 -4.40 4.25 6.30
N MET A 23 -3.23 4.51 5.69
CA MET A 23 -2.50 5.76 5.90
C MET A 23 -2.69 6.73 4.73
N ASN A 24 -2.07 6.45 3.59
CA ASN A 24 -2.07 7.35 2.44
C ASN A 24 -2.42 6.63 1.14
N HIS A 25 -2.96 7.40 0.20
CA HIS A 25 -3.34 6.95 -1.12
C HIS A 25 -2.52 7.66 -2.20
N TYR A 26 -1.88 6.89 -3.09
CA TYR A 26 -1.05 7.38 -4.18
C TYR A 26 -1.56 6.89 -5.52
N GLN A 27 -1.72 7.81 -6.49
CA GLN A 27 -1.98 7.42 -7.87
C GLN A 27 -0.68 6.95 -8.50
N LEU A 28 -0.70 5.77 -9.12
CA LEU A 28 0.47 5.24 -9.82
C LEU A 28 0.58 5.82 -11.22
N GLU A 29 1.77 6.31 -11.54
CA GLU A 29 2.10 6.80 -12.87
C GLU A 29 2.40 5.62 -13.80
N PRO A 30 1.67 5.46 -14.93
CA PRO A 30 1.86 4.33 -15.83
C PRO A 30 3.22 4.29 -16.53
N SER A 31 3.93 5.44 -16.57
CA SER A 31 5.24 5.58 -17.20
C SER A 31 6.41 5.15 -16.30
N ILE A 32 6.16 4.94 -15.01
CA ILE A 32 7.17 4.55 -14.02
C ILE A 32 6.89 3.11 -13.58
N ASN A 33 7.93 2.34 -13.27
CA ASN A 33 7.76 0.98 -12.77
C ASN A 33 6.93 0.98 -11.47
N MET A 34 5.95 0.06 -11.38
CA MET A 34 5.07 -0.04 -10.22
C MET A 34 5.82 -0.42 -8.94
N ASP A 35 6.73 -1.40 -9.02
CA ASP A 35 7.47 -1.88 -7.86
C ASP A 35 8.40 -0.77 -7.31
N GLU A 36 8.98 0.05 -8.19
CA GLU A 36 9.79 1.22 -7.81
C GLU A 36 8.97 2.26 -7.05
N GLN A 37 7.82 2.65 -7.58
CA GLN A 37 6.92 3.60 -6.93
C GLN A 37 6.44 3.08 -5.56
N VAL A 38 6.00 1.82 -5.51
CA VAL A 38 5.52 1.18 -4.27
C VAL A 38 6.63 1.12 -3.21
N ASN A 39 7.87 0.83 -3.59
CA ASN A 39 9.00 0.85 -2.67
C ASN A 39 9.24 2.26 -2.11
N GLN A 40 9.17 3.29 -2.96
CA GLN A 40 9.32 4.69 -2.53
C GLN A 40 8.22 5.10 -1.54
N TYR A 41 6.96 4.73 -1.80
CA TYR A 41 5.85 5.06 -0.87
C TYR A 41 5.96 4.31 0.45
N ALA A 42 6.31 3.02 0.41
CA ALA A 42 6.54 2.24 1.63
C ALA A 42 7.63 2.88 2.51
N LYS A 43 8.72 3.32 1.88
CA LYS A 43 9.81 4.02 2.57
C LYS A 43 9.42 5.40 3.08
N GLN A 44 8.62 6.15 2.32
CA GLN A 44 8.19 7.50 2.71
C GLN A 44 7.29 7.45 3.94
N ASP A 45 6.36 6.50 3.96
CA ASP A 45 5.33 6.40 5.00
C ASP A 45 5.73 5.45 6.14
N ILE A 46 6.87 4.77 6.01
CA ILE A 46 7.29 3.70 6.94
C ILE A 46 6.18 2.64 7.04
N ALA A 47 5.69 2.21 5.87
CA ALA A 47 4.54 1.33 5.77
C ALA A 47 4.97 -0.15 5.60
N PRO A 48 4.66 -1.04 6.57
CA PRO A 48 4.95 -2.47 6.43
C PRO A 48 4.16 -3.14 5.32
N VAL A 49 3.00 -2.59 4.94
CA VAL A 49 2.15 -3.13 3.89
C VAL A 49 1.77 -2.05 2.89
N VAL A 50 1.84 -2.37 1.61
CA VAL A 50 1.26 -1.54 0.54
C VAL A 50 0.35 -2.39 -0.32
N ARG A 51 -0.90 -1.95 -0.52
CA ARG A 51 -1.85 -2.59 -1.44
C ARG A 51 -2.04 -1.72 -2.66
N VAL A 52 -1.95 -2.34 -3.84
CA VAL A 52 -2.28 -1.70 -5.11
C VAL A 52 -3.65 -2.17 -5.54
N TYR A 53 -4.53 -1.22 -5.84
CA TYR A 53 -5.87 -1.47 -6.32
C TYR A 53 -6.03 -1.01 -7.78
N GLU A 54 -6.72 -1.81 -8.58
CA GLU A 54 -7.16 -1.44 -9.93
C GLU A 54 -8.50 -0.68 -9.84
N LYS A 55 -8.52 0.58 -10.26
CA LYS A 55 -9.74 1.35 -10.50
C LYS A 55 -10.19 1.13 -11.94
N ARG A 56 -11.32 0.44 -12.11
CA ARG A 56 -11.93 0.24 -13.44
C ARG A 56 -12.79 1.41 -13.89
N ASN A 57 -13.43 2.13 -12.98
CA ASN A 57 -14.28 3.30 -13.24
C ASN A 57 -14.35 4.21 -12.00
N ALA A 58 -14.67 5.49 -12.17
CA ALA A 58 -14.80 6.47 -11.08
C ALA A 58 -15.83 6.10 -9.99
N ASN A 59 -16.82 5.25 -10.31
CA ASN A 59 -17.90 4.82 -9.42
C ASN A 59 -17.81 3.35 -8.96
N GLN A 60 -16.71 2.64 -9.26
CA GLN A 60 -16.60 1.23 -8.88
C GLN A 60 -15.62 0.98 -7.74
N THR A 61 -15.96 -0.01 -6.92
CA THR A 61 -15.10 -0.60 -5.89
C THR A 61 -13.76 -0.99 -6.50
N SER A 62 -12.68 -0.54 -5.86
CA SER A 62 -11.30 -0.89 -6.20
C SER A 62 -11.09 -2.40 -6.02
N ASN A 63 -10.60 -3.10 -7.05
CA ASN A 63 -10.19 -4.50 -6.89
C ASN A 63 -8.74 -4.55 -6.43
N LEU A 64 -8.43 -5.32 -5.38
CA LEU A 64 -7.05 -5.56 -4.98
C LEU A 64 -6.31 -6.23 -6.13
N TYR A 65 -5.29 -5.57 -6.64
CA TYR A 65 -4.46 -6.04 -7.75
C TYR A 65 -3.21 -6.76 -7.23
N LYS A 66 -2.51 -6.17 -6.25
CA LYS A 66 -1.28 -6.72 -5.67
C LYS A 66 -1.07 -6.19 -4.25
N GLU A 67 -0.47 -7.01 -3.39
CA GLU A 67 -0.08 -6.65 -2.03
C GLU A 67 1.43 -6.82 -1.89
N TYR A 68 2.07 -5.90 -1.19
CA TYR A 68 3.50 -5.87 -0.92
C TYR A 68 3.73 -5.83 0.57
N HIS A 69 4.72 -6.59 1.03
CA HIS A 69 5.14 -6.63 2.44
C HIS A 69 6.60 -6.19 2.56
N PHE A 70 6.83 -5.26 3.47
CA PHE A 70 8.12 -4.66 3.75
C PHE A 70 8.50 -4.92 5.20
N LYS A 71 9.21 -6.03 5.44
CA LYS A 71 9.62 -6.46 6.79
C LYS A 71 10.48 -5.42 7.52
N GLU A 72 11.18 -4.58 6.78
CA GLU A 72 12.01 -3.50 7.32
C GLU A 72 11.19 -2.38 7.98
N TYR A 73 9.88 -2.30 7.69
CA TYR A 73 8.95 -1.35 8.30
C TYR A 73 7.93 -2.03 9.22
N ASP A 74 8.03 -3.35 9.43
CA ASP A 74 7.18 -4.05 10.42
C ASP A 74 7.47 -3.46 11.81
N CYS A 75 6.41 -3.18 12.59
CA CYS A 75 6.60 -2.75 13.98
C CYS A 75 7.45 -3.81 14.69
N SER A 76 8.64 -3.41 15.14
CA SER A 76 9.47 -4.17 16.09
C SER A 76 8.89 -4.04 17.50
N CYS A 77 7.58 -4.17 17.64
CA CYS A 77 6.86 -4.15 18.89
C CYS A 77 7.34 -5.37 19.69
N SER A 78 8.39 -5.20 20.49
CA SER A 78 8.85 -6.20 21.45
C SER A 78 7.69 -6.51 22.37
N SER A 79 7.24 -7.76 22.34
CA SER A 79 6.19 -8.30 23.20
C SER A 79 6.65 -8.44 24.66
N GLU A 80 7.38 -7.44 25.18
CA GLU A 80 7.80 -7.37 26.58
C GLU A 80 6.90 -6.38 27.32
N ILE A 81 5.70 -6.84 27.70
CA ILE A 81 5.05 -6.53 28.99
C ILE A 81 4.26 -7.76 29.44
#